data_AF-A0A6G0WIU8-F1
#
_entry.id   AF-A0A6G0WIU8-F1
#
_cell.length_a   1.000
_cell.length_b   1.000
_cell.length_c   1.000
_cell.angle_alpha   90.00
_cell.angle_beta   90.00
_cell.angle_gamma   90.00
#
_symmetry.space_group_name_H-M   'P 1'
#
loop_
_entity.id
_entity.type
_entity.pdbx_description
1 polymer ?
#
loop_
_entity_poly.entity_id
_entity_poly.type
_entity_poly.pdbx_seq_one_letter_code
_entity_poly.pdbx_strand_id
1 'polypeptide(L)'
;MSLYLLSEGLTLFGLLSGAYQSLKALRRQERHSDCHKVLKFWAVLGSIILFEQYVEGFIAWLPFYYWIKCSVVGALLLPKAQLHVVAFESIVLPLIDNVDGYYRDTMKPELLRLAGMYGQWLHQAVMQIALPTLSDKELDKLERDLKQRLADIEAARKAREDEN
;
A
#
# COMPACT_ATOMS: atom_id res chain seq x y z
N MET A 1 -22.45 -5.99 30.06
CA MET A 1 -21.72 -7.28 30.03
C MET A 1 -22.10 -8.13 28.82
N SER A 2 -23.35 -8.58 28.68
CA SER A 2 -23.75 -9.53 27.62
C SER A 2 -23.53 -9.01 26.18
N LEU A 3 -23.87 -7.74 25.89
CA LEU A 3 -23.72 -7.17 24.54
C LEU A 3 -22.26 -6.90 24.14
N TYR A 4 -21.39 -6.61 25.12
CA TYR A 4 -19.97 -6.43 24.89
C TYR A 4 -19.32 -7.76 24.46
N LEU A 5 -19.60 -8.83 25.20
CA LEU A 5 -19.13 -10.18 24.87
C LEU A 5 -19.69 -10.67 23.53
N LEU A 6 -20.94 -10.33 23.23
CA LEU A 6 -21.55 -10.64 21.93
C LEU A 6 -20.81 -9.94 20.78
N SER A 7 -20.50 -8.66 20.96
CA SER A 7 -19.74 -7.88 19.98
C SER A 7 -18.33 -8.43 19.77
N GLU A 8 -17.58 -8.72 20.84
CA GLU A 8 -16.24 -9.31 20.72
C GLU A 8 -16.28 -10.69 20.04
N GLY A 9 -17.27 -11.51 20.40
CA GLY A 9 -17.49 -12.81 19.76
C GLY A 9 -17.78 -12.68 18.26
N LEU A 10 -18.51 -11.63 17.87
CA LEU A 10 -18.84 -11.34 16.47
C LEU A 10 -17.59 -10.89 15.68
N THR A 11 -16.72 -10.09 16.29
CA THR A 11 -15.43 -9.68 15.70
C THR A 11 -14.49 -10.88 15.54
N LEU A 12 -14.40 -11.75 16.55
CA LEU A 12 -13.65 -13.02 16.46
C LEU A 12 -14.19 -13.92 15.34
N PHE A 13 -15.51 -14.03 15.22
CA PHE A 13 -16.13 -14.79 14.15
C PHE A 13 -15.85 -14.19 12.76
N GLY A 14 -15.82 -12.86 12.65
CA GLY A 14 -15.39 -12.14 11.44
C GLY A 14 -13.95 -12.45 11.05
N LEU A 15 -13.03 -12.45 12.01
CA LEU A 15 -11.63 -12.82 11.80
C LEU A 15 -11.48 -14.28 11.35
N LEU A 16 -12.18 -15.21 12.00
CA LEU A 16 -12.17 -16.63 11.64
C LEU A 16 -12.77 -16.86 10.25
N SER A 17 -13.86 -16.16 9.91
CA SER A 17 -14.49 -16.21 8.58
C SER A 17 -13.53 -15.68 7.49
N GLY A 18 -12.85 -14.56 7.74
CA GLY A 18 -11.83 -14.02 6.84
C GLY A 18 -10.66 -14.97 6.63
N ALA A 19 -10.15 -15.56 7.72
CA ALA A 19 -9.08 -16.54 7.68
C ALA A 19 -9.49 -17.79 6.90
N TYR A 20 -10.70 -18.31 7.13
CA TYR A 20 -11.25 -19.45 6.40
C TYR A 20 -11.37 -19.17 4.90
N GLN A 21 -11.90 -18.00 4.53
CA GLN A 21 -12.01 -17.59 3.11
C GLN A 21 -10.63 -17.44 2.45
N SER A 22 -9.63 -16.94 3.17
CA SER A 22 -8.25 -16.82 2.70
C SER A 22 -7.60 -18.18 2.46
N LEU A 23 -7.74 -19.10 3.42
CA LEU A 23 -7.29 -20.49 3.30
C LEU A 23 -7.99 -21.22 2.15
N LYS A 24 -9.29 -20.98 1.97
CA LYS A 24 -10.06 -21.54 0.86
C LYS A 24 -9.57 -21.00 -0.49
N ALA A 25 -9.31 -19.70 -0.61
CA ALA A 25 -8.77 -19.10 -1.83
C ALA A 25 -7.36 -19.63 -2.16
N LEU A 26 -6.51 -19.77 -1.15
CA LEU A 26 -5.14 -20.28 -1.30
C LEU A 26 -5.12 -21.77 -1.70
N ARG A 27 -5.97 -22.59 -1.07
CA ARG A 27 -6.08 -24.03 -1.37
C ARG A 27 -6.60 -24.30 -2.78
N ARG A 28 -7.46 -23.43 -3.31
CA ARG A 28 -8.12 -23.65 -4.62
C ARG A 28 -7.30 -23.15 -5.81
N GLN A 29 -6.12 -22.54 -5.57
CA GLN A 29 -5.31 -21.84 -6.58
C GLN A 29 -6.20 -21.01 -7.51
N GLU A 30 -7.21 -20.36 -6.92
CA GLU A 30 -8.28 -19.75 -7.70
C GLU A 30 -7.82 -18.42 -8.31
N ARG A 31 -8.50 -18.07 -9.40
CA ARG A 31 -8.25 -16.92 -10.28
C ARG A 31 -8.09 -15.62 -9.47
N HIS A 32 -7.28 -14.68 -9.96
CA HIS A 32 -7.00 -13.36 -9.36
C HIS A 32 -8.24 -12.63 -8.80
N SER A 33 -9.42 -12.85 -9.39
CA SER A 33 -10.70 -12.27 -8.98
C SER A 33 -11.13 -12.60 -7.54
N ASP A 34 -10.90 -13.83 -7.06
CA ASP A 34 -11.36 -14.24 -5.73
C ASP A 34 -10.37 -13.83 -4.64
N CYS A 35 -9.09 -13.77 -4.99
CA CYS A 35 -8.06 -13.16 -4.13
C CYS A 35 -8.36 -11.68 -3.84
N HIS A 36 -8.80 -10.93 -4.86
CA HIS A 36 -9.24 -9.54 -4.67
C HIS A 36 -10.44 -9.42 -3.72
N LYS A 37 -11.42 -10.32 -3.77
CA LYS A 37 -12.58 -10.28 -2.86
C LYS A 37 -12.19 -10.51 -1.40
N VAL A 38 -11.29 -11.46 -1.17
CA VAL A 38 -10.74 -11.75 0.17
C VAL A 38 -9.97 -10.54 0.70
N LEU A 39 -9.15 -9.91 -0.13
CA LEU A 39 -8.40 -8.70 0.26
C LEU A 39 -9.33 -7.52 0.57
N LYS A 40 -10.37 -7.30 -0.23
CA LYS A 40 -11.42 -6.30 0.06
C LYS A 40 -12.10 -6.57 1.39
N PHE A 41 -12.43 -7.83 1.69
CA PHE A 41 -13.01 -8.22 2.98
C PHE A 41 -12.08 -7.89 4.15
N TRP A 42 -10.79 -8.22 4.06
CA TRP A 42 -9.80 -7.90 5.10
C TRP A 42 -9.61 -6.40 5.29
N ALA A 43 -9.60 -5.61 4.22
CA ALA A 43 -9.48 -4.16 4.30
C ALA A 43 -10.66 -3.53 5.08
N VAL A 44 -11.90 -3.96 4.76
CA VAL A 44 -13.10 -3.47 5.46
C VAL A 44 -13.13 -3.98 6.91
N LEU A 45 -12.82 -5.25 7.15
CA LEU A 45 -12.79 -5.83 8.49
C LEU A 45 -11.75 -5.13 9.38
N GLY A 46 -10.53 -4.91 8.86
CA GLY A 46 -9.46 -4.21 9.58
C GLY A 46 -9.82 -2.75 9.90
N SER A 47 -10.47 -2.04 8.97
CA SER A 47 -10.96 -0.68 9.22
C SER A 47 -12.00 -0.63 10.32
N ILE A 48 -12.91 -1.61 10.40
CA ILE A 48 -13.91 -1.68 11.48
C ILE A 48 -13.25 -1.97 12.82
N ILE A 49 -12.29 -2.89 12.87
CA ILE A 49 -11.57 -3.22 14.12
C ILE A 49 -10.77 -2.00 14.63
N LEU A 50 -10.09 -1.28 13.72
CA LEU A 50 -9.40 -0.03 14.06
C LEU A 50 -10.39 1.02 14.56
N PHE A 51 -11.50 1.22 13.85
CA PHE A 51 -12.52 2.17 14.27
C PHE A 51 -13.08 1.81 15.65
N GLU A 52 -13.39 0.53 15.90
CA GLU A 52 -13.85 0.04 17.22
C GLU A 52 -12.86 0.42 18.32
N GLN A 53 -11.57 0.14 18.15
CA GLN A 53 -10.55 0.46 19.15
C GLN A 53 -10.52 1.94 19.54
N TYR A 54 -10.64 2.84 18.56
CA TYR A 54 -10.61 4.27 18.84
C TYR A 54 -11.95 4.80 19.32
N VAL A 55 -13.07 4.31 18.80
CA VAL A 55 -14.41 4.88 19.03
C VAL A 55 -15.06 4.35 20.30
N GLU A 56 -14.68 3.15 20.73
CA GLU A 56 -15.17 2.55 21.97
C GLU A 56 -14.86 3.42 23.19
N GLY A 57 -13.67 4.02 23.27
CA GLY A 57 -13.33 4.97 24.33
C GLY A 57 -14.17 6.25 24.33
N PHE A 58 -14.59 6.73 23.15
CA PHE A 58 -15.31 8.00 23.01
C PHE A 58 -16.84 7.86 23.10
N ILE A 59 -17.39 6.71 22.69
CA ILE A 59 -18.84 6.53 22.49
C ILE A 59 -19.44 5.46 23.40
N ALA A 60 -18.63 4.71 24.18
CA ALA A 60 -19.14 3.72 25.14
C ALA A 60 -20.10 4.28 26.22
N TRP A 61 -20.13 5.60 26.43
CA TRP A 61 -21.08 6.25 27.34
C TRP A 61 -22.51 6.34 26.75
N LEU A 62 -22.68 6.16 25.45
CA LEU A 62 -23.98 6.28 24.77
C LEU A 62 -24.74 4.93 24.82
N PRO A 63 -25.98 4.88 25.36
CA PRO A 63 -26.68 3.63 25.64
C PRO A 63 -27.08 2.78 24.41
N PHE A 64 -27.10 3.36 23.21
CA PHE A 64 -27.45 2.65 21.96
C PHE A 64 -26.25 2.18 21.14
N TYR A 65 -25.02 2.46 21.57
CA TYR A 65 -23.81 2.17 20.79
C TYR A 65 -23.66 0.69 20.42
N TYR A 66 -23.84 -0.22 21.40
CA TYR A 66 -23.64 -1.65 21.19
C TYR A 66 -24.65 -2.27 20.20
N TRP A 67 -25.86 -1.71 20.11
CA TRP A 67 -26.85 -2.16 19.11
C TRP A 67 -26.43 -1.79 17.69
N ILE A 68 -25.93 -0.56 17.51
CA ILE A 68 -25.39 -0.10 16.23
C ILE A 68 -24.14 -0.90 15.87
N LYS A 69 -23.24 -1.14 16.83
CA LYS A 69 -22.03 -1.96 16.69
C LYS A 69 -22.37 -3.36 16.17
N CYS A 70 -23.26 -4.09 16.86
CA CYS A 70 -23.69 -5.42 16.45
C CYS A 70 -24.40 -5.42 15.08
N SER A 71 -25.18 -4.38 14.77
CA SER A 71 -25.84 -4.25 13.47
C SER A 71 -24.84 -4.06 12.33
N VAL A 72 -23.82 -3.22 12.51
CA VAL A 72 -22.76 -2.98 11.52
C VAL A 72 -21.93 -4.23 11.28
N VAL A 73 -21.42 -4.86 12.35
CA VAL A 73 -20.61 -6.08 12.23
C VAL A 73 -21.45 -7.25 11.69
N GLY A 74 -22.71 -7.38 12.15
CA GLY A 74 -23.65 -8.39 11.68
C GLY A 74 -24.01 -8.22 10.20
N ALA A 75 -24.19 -6.98 9.73
CA ALA A 75 -24.43 -6.67 8.33
C ALA A 75 -23.20 -6.99 7.46
N LEU A 76 -21.97 -6.76 7.96
CA LEU A 76 -20.74 -7.12 7.25
C LEU A 76 -20.56 -8.64 7.12
N LEU A 77 -20.89 -9.37 8.18
CA LEU A 77 -20.83 -10.83 8.21
C LEU A 77 -21.86 -11.51 7.30
N LEU A 78 -22.95 -10.82 6.96
CA LEU A 78 -24.01 -11.36 6.12
C LEU A 78 -23.50 -11.53 4.67
N PRO A 79 -23.17 -12.77 4.23
CA PRO A 79 -22.51 -12.97 2.94
C PRO A 79 -23.45 -12.73 1.75
N LYS A 80 -24.78 -12.78 1.99
CA LYS A 80 -25.81 -12.60 0.96
C LYS A 80 -25.98 -11.16 0.48
N ALA A 81 -25.57 -10.17 1.25
CA ALA A 81 -25.83 -8.77 0.92
C ALA A 81 -24.75 -8.12 0.05
N GLN A 82 -23.59 -8.77 -0.18
CA GLN A 82 -22.42 -8.19 -0.86
C GLN A 82 -22.03 -6.78 -0.36
N LEU A 83 -22.43 -6.43 0.87
CA LEU A 83 -22.31 -5.08 1.41
C LEU A 83 -20.84 -4.64 1.54
N HIS A 84 -19.94 -5.60 1.74
CA HIS A 84 -18.49 -5.40 1.72
C HIS A 84 -17.98 -4.95 0.35
N VAL A 85 -18.60 -5.38 -0.75
CA VAL A 85 -18.25 -4.94 -2.11
C VAL A 85 -18.75 -3.51 -2.33
N VAL A 86 -20.00 -3.23 -1.97
CA VAL A 86 -20.60 -1.89 -2.12
C VAL A 86 -19.90 -0.85 -1.23
N ALA A 87 -19.60 -1.19 0.02
CA ALA A 87 -18.88 -0.32 0.95
C ALA A 87 -17.44 -0.06 0.47
N PHE A 88 -16.76 -1.09 -0.05
CA PHE A 88 -15.44 -0.93 -0.65
C PHE A 88 -15.49 -0.03 -1.88
N GLU A 89 -16.47 -0.22 -2.76
CA GLU A 89 -16.58 0.59 -3.98
C GLU A 89 -17.00 2.04 -3.71
N SER A 90 -17.82 2.28 -2.68
CA SER A 90 -18.33 3.63 -2.38
C SER A 90 -17.38 4.46 -1.52
N ILE A 91 -16.58 3.83 -0.66
CA ILE A 91 -15.72 4.54 0.30
C ILE A 91 -14.25 4.37 -0.06
N VAL A 92 -13.82 3.14 -0.37
CA VAL A 92 -12.40 2.83 -0.51
C VAL A 92 -11.87 3.26 -1.88
N LEU A 93 -12.62 3.05 -2.96
CA LEU A 93 -12.22 3.52 -4.30
C LEU A 93 -12.00 5.05 -4.36
N PRO A 94 -12.94 5.92 -3.96
CA PRO A 94 -12.71 7.35 -4.02
C PRO A 94 -11.63 7.82 -3.06
N LEU A 95 -11.42 7.13 -1.93
CA LEU A 95 -10.33 7.45 -1.01
C LEU A 95 -8.96 7.12 -1.64
N ILE A 96 -8.85 5.98 -2.32
CA ILE A 96 -7.64 5.57 -3.03
C ILE A 96 -7.34 6.53 -4.19
N ASP A 97 -8.33 6.85 -5.01
CA ASP A 97 -8.13 7.80 -6.12
C ASP A 97 -7.65 9.18 -5.61
N ASN A 98 -8.17 9.63 -4.46
CA ASN A 98 -7.77 10.90 -3.87
C ASN A 98 -6.36 10.83 -3.24
N VAL A 99 -5.99 9.70 -2.63
CA VAL A 99 -4.64 9.45 -2.10
C VAL A 99 -3.61 9.29 -3.22
N ASP A 100 -3.96 8.61 -4.32
CA ASP A 100 -3.11 8.46 -5.50
C ASP A 100 -2.91 9.81 -6.20
N GLY A 101 -3.94 10.65 -6.26
CA GLY A 101 -3.83 12.05 -6.71
C GLY A 101 -2.86 12.84 -5.84
N TYR A 102 -3.04 12.79 -4.51
CA TYR A 102 -2.14 13.46 -3.57
C TYR A 102 -0.68 12.96 -3.65
N TYR A 103 -0.50 11.64 -3.79
CA TYR A 103 0.83 11.04 -3.93
C TYR A 103 1.51 11.48 -5.25
N ARG A 104 0.76 11.48 -6.35
CA ARG A 104 1.27 11.86 -7.67
C ARG A 104 1.65 13.34 -7.71
N ASP A 105 0.83 14.21 -7.16
CA ASP A 105 0.98 15.66 -7.31
C ASP A 105 1.89 16.27 -6.23
N THR A 106 1.93 15.70 -5.03
CA THR A 106 2.69 16.26 -3.90
C THR A 106 3.91 15.43 -3.55
N MET A 107 3.76 14.11 -3.34
CA MET A 107 4.86 13.27 -2.87
C MET A 107 5.89 12.94 -3.94
N LYS A 108 5.45 12.65 -5.16
CA LYS A 108 6.33 12.25 -6.27
C LYS A 108 7.37 13.32 -6.65
N PRO A 109 7.00 14.60 -6.86
CA PRO A 109 7.99 15.62 -7.20
C PRO A 109 8.95 15.89 -6.04
N GLU A 110 8.49 15.85 -4.80
CA GLU A 110 9.34 16.07 -3.63
C GLU A 110 10.29 14.90 -3.40
N LEU A 111 9.82 13.66 -3.58
CA LEU A 111 10.67 12.47 -3.58
C LEU A 111 11.70 12.50 -4.70
N LEU A 112 11.32 12.93 -5.91
CA LEU A 112 12.25 13.08 -7.03
C LEU A 112 13.27 14.20 -6.78
N ARG A 113 12.86 15.30 -6.12
CA ARG A 113 13.74 16.39 -5.70
C ARG A 113 14.76 15.91 -4.65
N LEU A 114 14.28 15.20 -3.63
CA LEU A 114 15.13 14.59 -2.59
C LEU A 114 16.04 13.51 -3.17
N ALA A 115 15.52 12.66 -4.05
CA ALA A 115 16.32 11.66 -4.77
C ALA A 115 17.36 12.32 -5.69
N GLY A 116 17.09 13.48 -6.27
CA GLY A 116 18.10 14.25 -7.01
C GLY A 116 19.19 14.82 -6.10
N MET A 117 18.81 15.40 -4.96
CA MET A 117 19.75 16.00 -4.01
C MET A 117 20.64 14.96 -3.31
N TYR A 118 20.05 13.86 -2.84
CA TYR A 118 20.77 12.81 -2.11
C TYR A 118 21.27 11.70 -3.02
N GLY A 119 20.70 11.52 -4.21
CA GLY A 119 21.07 10.46 -5.15
C GLY A 119 22.46 10.65 -5.76
N GLN A 120 22.91 11.90 -5.98
CA GLN A 120 24.29 12.13 -6.43
C GLN A 120 25.31 11.72 -5.38
N TRP A 121 25.06 12.09 -4.12
CA TRP A 121 25.89 11.67 -3.00
C TRP A 121 25.85 10.16 -2.79
N LEU A 122 24.66 9.54 -2.86
CA LEU A 122 24.48 8.10 -2.67
C LEU A 122 25.14 7.29 -3.79
N HIS A 123 24.98 7.71 -5.05
CA HIS A 123 25.67 7.11 -6.19
C HIS A 123 27.19 7.20 -6.01
N GLN A 124 27.70 8.34 -5.55
CA GLN A 124 29.11 8.54 -5.31
C GLN A 124 29.63 7.69 -4.14
N ALA A 125 28.87 7.56 -3.06
CA ALA A 125 29.21 6.71 -1.92
C ALA A 125 29.21 5.21 -2.31
N VAL A 126 28.18 4.75 -3.03
CA VAL A 126 28.09 3.38 -3.54
C VAL A 126 29.27 3.08 -4.48
N MET A 127 29.62 4.01 -5.36
CA MET A 127 30.74 3.84 -6.29
C MET A 127 32.08 3.67 -5.54
N GLN A 128 32.31 4.45 -4.48
CA GLN A 128 33.52 4.33 -3.66
C GLN A 128 33.60 3.00 -2.89
N ILE A 129 32.46 2.45 -2.46
CA ILE A 129 32.41 1.16 -1.78
C ILE A 129 32.55 0.00 -2.77
N ALA A 130 32.00 0.15 -3.97
CA ALA A 130 32.02 -0.87 -5.01
C ALA A 130 33.41 -1.00 -5.68
N LEU A 131 34.09 0.12 -5.98
CA LEU A 131 35.41 0.14 -6.63
C LEU A 131 36.44 -0.85 -6.06
N PRO A 132 36.63 -1.00 -4.73
CA PRO A 132 37.57 -1.96 -4.15
C PRO A 132 37.08 -3.42 -4.14
N THR A 133 35.80 -3.68 -4.40
CA THR A 133 35.20 -5.02 -4.39
C THR A 133 34.96 -5.61 -5.77
N LEU A 134 35.06 -4.81 -6.85
CA LEU A 134 34.91 -5.29 -8.23
C LEU A 134 36.14 -6.06 -8.73
N SER A 135 35.90 -7.10 -9.53
CA SER A 135 36.95 -7.79 -10.28
C SER A 135 37.46 -6.93 -11.44
N ASP A 136 38.73 -7.06 -11.84
CA ASP A 136 39.35 -6.27 -12.94
C ASP A 136 38.49 -6.21 -14.22
N LYS A 137 37.82 -7.31 -14.57
CA LYS A 137 36.93 -7.35 -15.76
C LYS A 137 35.70 -6.46 -15.62
N GLU A 138 35.16 -6.34 -14.41
CA GLU A 138 33.99 -5.52 -14.12
C GLU A 138 34.39 -4.04 -14.01
N LEU A 139 35.59 -3.77 -13.51
CA LEU A 139 36.18 -2.44 -13.46
C LEU A 139 36.39 -1.88 -14.89
N ASP A 140 36.97 -2.67 -15.80
CA ASP A 140 37.13 -2.30 -17.21
C ASP A 140 35.79 -2.03 -17.90
N LYS A 141 34.75 -2.82 -17.55
CA LYS A 141 33.39 -2.62 -18.10
C LYS A 141 32.79 -1.32 -17.60
N LEU A 142 32.98 -1.00 -16.32
CA LEU A 142 32.50 0.21 -15.70
C LEU A 142 33.20 1.46 -16.24
N GLU A 143 34.52 1.39 -16.48
CA GLU A 143 35.28 2.46 -17.12
C GLU A 143 34.75 2.75 -18.53
N ARG A 144 34.49 1.71 -19.34
CA ARG A 144 33.90 1.87 -20.67
C ARG A 144 32.53 2.54 -20.63
N ASP A 145 31.65 2.13 -19.71
CA ASP A 145 30.31 2.72 -19.58
C ASP A 145 30.38 4.21 -19.19
N LEU A 146 31.27 4.56 -18.26
CA LEU A 146 31.50 5.94 -17.85
C LEU A 146 32.03 6.81 -18.99
N LYS A 147 33.01 6.31 -19.75
CA LYS A 147 33.54 7.01 -20.93
C LYS A 147 32.46 7.24 -21.99
N GLN A 148 31.58 6.27 -22.20
CA GLN A 148 30.48 6.39 -23.15
C GLN A 148 29.45 7.44 -22.70
N ARG A 149 29.05 7.43 -21.42
CA ARG A 149 28.15 8.45 -20.85
C ARG A 149 28.73 9.86 -20.94
N LEU A 150 30.05 10.02 -20.75
CA LEU A 150 30.72 11.30 -20.92
C LEU A 150 30.60 11.80 -22.37
N ALA A 151 30.87 10.91 -23.34
CA ALA A 151 30.77 11.25 -24.76
C ALA A 151 29.35 11.68 -25.16
N ASP A 152 28.32 10.98 -24.65
CA ASP A 152 26.92 11.35 -24.90
C ASP A 152 26.57 12.74 -24.33
N ILE A 153 27.08 13.08 -23.14
CA ILE A 153 26.89 14.40 -22.52
C ILE A 153 27.58 15.49 -23.34
N GLU A 154 28.81 15.24 -23.80
CA GLU A 154 29.55 16.19 -24.66
C GLU A 154 28.83 16.41 -26.00
N ALA A 155 28.30 15.35 -26.61
CA ALA A 155 27.51 15.45 -27.84
C ALA A 155 26.22 16.26 -27.62
N ALA A 156 25.50 16.01 -26.52
CA ALA A 156 24.31 16.78 -26.19
C ALA A 156 24.61 18.25 -25.87
N ARG A 157 25.76 18.54 -25.26
CA ARG A 157 26.21 19.92 -24.99
C ARG A 157 26.53 20.66 -26.30
N LYS A 158 27.28 20.03 -27.22
CA LYS A 158 27.57 20.59 -28.55
C LYS A 158 26.29 20.85 -29.35
N ALA A 159 25.35 19.91 -29.35
CA ALA A 159 24.07 20.07 -30.06
C ALA A 159 23.27 21.28 -29.56
N ARG A 160 23.34 21.61 -28.26
CA ARG A 160 22.72 22.82 -27.69
C ARG A 160 23.48 24.11 -28.01
N GLU A 161 24.79 24.03 -28.25
CA GLU A 161 25.61 25.17 -28.67
C GLU A 161 25.44 25.48 -30.16
N ASP A 162 25.19 24.48 -31.00
CA ASP A 162 24.94 24.64 -32.44
C ASP A 162 23.52 25.15 -32.78
N GLU A 163 22.56 25.00 -31.85
CA GLU A 163 21.16 25.45 -32.00
C GLU A 163 20.95 26.94 -31.62
N ASN A 164 21.95 27.58 -31.00
CA ASN A 164 21.85 28.91 -30.37
C ASN A 164 22.78 29.93 -31.02
#